data_AF-A0A524EWB5-F1
#
_entry.id   AF-A0A524EWB5-F1
#
_cell.length_a   1.000
_cell.length_b   1.000
_cell.length_c   1.000
_cell.angle_alpha   90.00
_cell.angle_beta   90.00
_cell.angle_gamma   90.00
#
_symmetry.space_group_name_H-M   'P 1'
#
loop_
_entity.id
_entity.type
_entity.pdbx_description
1 polymer ?
#
loop_
_entity_poly.entity_id
_entity_poly.type
_entity_poly.pdbx_seq_one_letter_code
_entity_poly.pdbx_strand_id
1 'polypeptide(L)'
;MVDKIIPFLIDVGNVIPARSKATLLNEMAMALIECIGIYGKTLKKLGKINRIATCFWPVRLVPLNETRACVCSYLLNKQEKINAGEFSQVPPSPNNVVTGADPESFLNSLASYNSTYLKKSKNFKRNTIIQEALFSASEVEYFKNFFLNQYNISAFNEPYFLLEGGPIPKSINQVKISPEIFDFISQKDVHMLDSYGQQIIKLCERWIQRGAQEADKIRNKKVDTSEEEKQLAMLNKELREEKERKIESSPEELVKTGKYKINDKTGEFLNNTSAIKNSIDRLKNAINKNDLFQVEEGIKDLEIKYQDLGNSISRYQTEIAQLKKNIQREISDLEKTKQQKIRELEKKISEVESKIESKHSELSDDLSSTEDVVAKIKQEKQLCLDNIESVKDIEMTNVQDFFKTYSIEIKTKDVIVGIPMFIFYFVDPNTRRTTERAPILPILIEKGKPQRTKVLSSFRDKLRGLMNKDNAMINLVEKGGEKGNLMEMKNLDTQLEDAINDLRIKKILGKKEAAKAKEIIHNLVW
;
A
#
# COMPACT_ATOMS: atom_id res chain seq x y z
N MET A 1 -20.79 -0.96 50.07
CA MET A 1 -19.62 -0.44 50.82
C MET A 1 -18.38 -1.05 50.17
N VAL A 2 -17.34 -0.25 49.91
CA VAL A 2 -16.05 -0.77 49.41
C VAL A 2 -15.29 -1.28 50.62
N ASP A 3 -15.45 -2.55 50.95
CA ASP A 3 -14.90 -3.10 52.19
C ASP A 3 -13.36 -3.27 52.14
N LYS A 4 -12.72 -3.00 50.99
CA LYS A 4 -11.25 -3.10 50.83
C LYS A 4 -10.73 -2.13 49.77
N ILE A 5 -10.43 -0.89 50.16
CA ILE A 5 -9.54 -0.03 49.36
C ILE A 5 -8.10 -0.38 49.72
N ILE A 6 -7.31 -0.72 48.71
CA ILE A 6 -5.88 -0.99 48.87
C ILE A 6 -5.13 0.34 48.74
N PRO A 7 -4.57 0.90 49.82
CA PRO A 7 -3.77 2.12 49.72
C PRO A 7 -2.46 1.87 48.99
N PHE A 8 -2.06 2.86 48.21
CA PHE A 8 -0.73 2.96 47.64
C PHE A 8 0.13 3.93 48.44
N LEU A 9 1.43 3.66 48.55
CA LEU A 9 2.37 4.58 49.21
C LEU A 9 3.22 5.32 48.19
N ILE A 10 3.73 6.47 48.61
CA ILE A 10 4.65 7.30 47.84
C ILE A 10 5.97 6.57 47.67
N ASP A 11 6.43 6.45 46.43
CA ASP A 11 7.80 6.02 46.17
C ASP A 11 8.78 7.14 46.59
N VAL A 12 9.54 6.88 47.64
CA VAL A 12 10.62 7.73 48.13
C VAL A 12 12.01 7.15 47.83
N GLY A 13 12.10 6.08 47.02
CA GLY A 13 13.33 5.35 46.65
C GLY A 13 13.28 3.84 46.95
N ASN A 14 14.45 3.17 46.95
CA ASN A 14 14.68 1.72 47.09
C ASN A 14 14.19 1.04 48.39
N VAL A 15 13.29 1.67 49.15
CA VAL A 15 12.87 1.20 50.46
C VAL A 15 11.36 0.97 50.44
N ILE A 16 10.96 -0.27 50.16
CA ILE A 16 9.67 -0.78 50.65
C ILE A 16 9.93 -1.25 52.08
N PRO A 17 9.25 -0.69 53.09
CA PRO A 17 8.36 -1.55 53.87
C PRO A 17 7.18 -0.78 54.50
N ALA A 18 6.33 -1.50 55.24
CA ALA A 18 5.27 -0.98 56.11
C ALA A 18 5.58 0.44 56.61
N ARG A 19 4.67 1.38 56.33
CA ARG A 19 4.84 2.82 56.62
C ARG A 19 5.24 2.99 58.08
N SER A 20 6.52 3.21 58.33
CA SER A 20 6.98 3.50 59.68
C SER A 20 6.39 4.85 60.10
N LYS A 21 6.15 5.04 61.40
CA LYS A 21 5.71 6.34 61.94
C LYS A 21 6.63 7.49 61.49
N ALA A 22 7.94 7.23 61.35
CA ALA A 22 8.91 8.19 60.82
C ALA A 22 8.66 8.55 59.34
N THR A 23 8.25 7.58 58.52
CA THR A 23 7.88 7.80 57.12
C THR A 23 6.65 8.71 57.01
N LEU A 24 5.60 8.46 57.80
CA LEU A 24 4.41 9.32 57.83
C LEU A 24 4.73 10.76 58.27
N LEU A 25 5.55 10.93 59.31
CA LEU A 25 5.96 12.25 59.78
C LEU A 25 6.74 13.03 58.72
N ASN A 26 7.64 12.35 57.99
CA ASN A 26 8.36 12.94 56.85
C ASN A 26 7.42 13.35 55.71
N GLU A 27 6.45 12.50 55.35
CA GLU A 27 5.46 12.81 54.33
C GLU A 27 4.57 14.00 54.74
N MET A 28 4.15 14.04 56.01
CA MET A 28 3.35 15.13 56.56
C MET A 28 4.14 16.45 56.61
N ALA A 29 5.41 16.41 57.03
CA ALA A 29 6.29 17.59 57.01
C ALA A 29 6.49 18.12 55.59
N MET A 30 6.70 17.23 54.61
CA MET A 30 6.78 17.61 53.20
C MET A 30 5.47 18.21 52.67
N ALA A 31 4.32 17.62 53.02
CA ALA A 31 3.02 18.13 52.65
C ALA A 31 2.72 19.51 53.26
N LEU A 32 3.12 19.74 54.51
CA LEU A 32 3.05 21.05 55.16
C LEU A 32 3.92 22.09 54.45
N ILE A 33 5.15 21.73 54.09
CA ILE A 33 6.07 22.61 53.35
C ILE A 33 5.49 22.98 51.99
N GLU A 34 4.90 22.02 51.28
CA GLU A 34 4.25 22.30 50.00
C GLU A 34 2.99 23.17 50.20
N CYS A 35 2.19 22.90 51.23
CA CYS A 35 1.06 23.76 51.62
C CYS A 35 1.53 25.21 51.88
N ILE A 36 2.63 25.40 52.60
CA ILE A 36 3.24 26.72 52.83
C ILE A 36 3.70 27.35 51.52
N GLY A 37 4.31 26.57 50.64
CA GLY A 37 4.73 27.02 49.31
C GLY A 37 3.56 27.53 48.47
N ILE A 38 2.42 26.84 48.54
CA ILE A 38 1.20 27.15 47.77
C ILE A 38 0.50 28.39 48.34
N TYR A 39 0.29 28.44 49.65
CA TYR A 39 -0.54 29.46 50.29
C TYR A 39 0.28 30.59 50.92
N GLY A 40 1.61 30.61 50.79
CA GLY A 40 2.53 31.43 51.60
C GLY A 40 2.16 32.90 51.79
N LYS A 41 1.61 33.56 50.75
CA LYS A 41 1.18 34.98 50.82
C LYS A 41 -0.19 35.16 51.50
N THR A 42 -1.01 34.13 51.53
CA THR A 42 -2.38 34.16 52.08
C THR A 42 -2.53 33.38 53.38
N LEU A 43 -1.50 32.64 53.84
CA LEU A 43 -1.54 31.86 55.09
C LEU A 43 -2.10 32.66 56.28
N LYS A 44 -1.66 33.92 56.46
CA LYS A 44 -2.16 34.80 57.52
C LYS A 44 -3.67 35.03 57.46
N LYS A 45 -4.26 35.04 56.26
CA LYS A 45 -5.71 35.19 56.03
C LYS A 45 -6.46 33.88 56.24
N LEU A 46 -5.81 32.73 56.02
CA LEU A 46 -6.41 31.42 56.21
C LEU A 46 -6.52 31.09 57.71
N GLY A 47 -5.61 31.58 58.55
CA GLY A 47 -5.63 31.38 59.99
C GLY A 47 -4.67 30.26 60.43
N LYS A 48 -5.08 29.45 61.41
CA LYS A 48 -4.26 28.38 62.01
C LYS A 48 -4.74 27.00 61.53
N ILE A 49 -3.84 26.03 61.48
CA ILE A 49 -4.18 24.63 61.22
C ILE A 49 -4.62 24.01 62.53
N ASN A 50 -5.90 23.63 62.63
CA ASN A 50 -6.45 22.95 63.82
C ASN A 50 -6.61 21.44 63.65
N ARG A 51 -6.49 20.95 62.40
CA ARG A 51 -6.60 19.55 62.05
C ARG A 51 -5.74 19.25 60.85
N ILE A 52 -5.09 18.11 60.89
CA ILE A 52 -4.38 17.49 59.77
C ILE A 52 -5.01 16.12 59.61
N ALA A 53 -5.56 15.79 58.44
CA ALA A 53 -6.11 14.47 58.22
C ALA A 53 -5.48 13.76 57.04
N THR A 54 -5.26 12.46 57.18
CA THR A 54 -4.95 11.56 56.07
C THR A 54 -6.22 11.04 55.43
N CYS A 55 -6.31 11.12 54.11
CA CYS A 55 -7.38 10.47 53.37
C CYS A 55 -6.84 9.73 52.14
N PHE A 56 -7.64 8.81 51.63
CA PHE A 56 -7.37 8.13 50.36
C PHE A 56 -8.37 8.57 49.32
N TRP A 57 -7.85 9.06 48.20
CA TRP A 57 -8.62 9.28 46.99
C TRP A 57 -8.81 7.94 46.27
N PRO A 58 -10.05 7.40 46.20
CA PRO A 58 -10.33 6.15 45.50
C PRO A 58 -10.13 6.30 43.99
N VAL A 59 -9.36 5.38 43.42
CA VAL A 59 -9.22 5.18 41.98
C VAL A 59 -9.39 3.68 41.68
N ARG A 60 -9.84 3.34 40.48
CA ARG A 60 -9.97 1.96 40.02
C ARG A 60 -8.86 1.64 39.05
N LEU A 61 -8.15 0.54 39.29
CA LEU A 61 -7.22 -0.04 38.34
C LEU A 61 -7.97 -1.07 37.52
N VAL A 62 -8.08 -0.84 36.21
CA VAL A 62 -8.71 -1.78 35.29
C VAL A 62 -7.60 -2.41 34.44
N PRO A 63 -7.33 -3.72 34.58
CA PRO A 63 -6.29 -4.38 33.80
C PRO A 63 -6.66 -4.41 32.33
N LEU A 64 -5.71 -4.03 31.48
CA LEU A 64 -5.81 -4.12 30.03
C LEU A 64 -5.20 -5.43 29.52
N ASN A 65 -4.14 -5.89 30.19
CA ASN A 65 -3.48 -7.17 29.98
C ASN A 65 -2.76 -7.59 31.28
N GLU A 66 -1.85 -8.56 31.21
CA GLU A 66 -1.15 -9.09 32.38
C GLU A 66 -0.20 -8.11 33.08
N THR A 67 0.26 -7.07 32.37
CA THR A 67 1.32 -6.15 32.84
C THR A 67 0.93 -4.68 32.79
N ARG A 68 -0.27 -4.35 32.28
CA ARG A 68 -0.73 -2.97 32.11
C ARG A 68 -2.14 -2.79 32.64
N ALA A 69 -2.39 -1.64 33.29
CA ALA A 69 -3.71 -1.24 33.74
C ALA A 69 -3.99 0.24 33.47
N CYS A 70 -5.25 0.59 33.20
CA CYS A 70 -5.72 1.96 33.22
C CYS A 70 -6.08 2.39 34.63
N VAL A 71 -5.88 3.68 34.93
CA VAL A 71 -6.27 4.30 36.20
C VAL A 71 -7.49 5.16 35.97
N CYS A 72 -8.54 4.92 36.74
CA CYS A 72 -9.81 5.63 36.57
C CYS A 72 -10.32 6.22 37.90
N SER A 73 -10.94 7.39 37.83
CA SER A 73 -11.58 8.07 38.95
C SER A 73 -12.79 8.89 38.50
N TYR A 74 -13.91 8.71 39.19
CA TYR A 74 -15.10 9.55 39.00
C TYR A 74 -15.03 10.88 39.73
N LEU A 75 -13.98 11.11 40.54
CA LEU A 75 -13.74 12.43 41.08
C LEU A 75 -13.55 13.39 39.90
N LEU A 76 -14.39 14.43 39.83
CA LEU A 76 -14.41 15.48 38.79
C LEU A 76 -15.16 15.17 37.48
N ASN A 77 -15.95 14.08 37.39
CA ASN A 77 -16.72 13.72 36.18
C ASN A 77 -15.88 13.76 34.90
N LYS A 78 -14.66 13.24 34.98
CA LYS A 78 -13.67 13.37 33.91
C LYS A 78 -14.06 12.55 32.67
N GLN A 79 -13.71 13.07 31.50
CA GLN A 79 -13.90 12.40 30.22
C GLN A 79 -12.66 12.64 29.34
N GLU A 80 -12.11 11.57 28.78
CA GLU A 80 -10.95 11.60 27.88
C GLU A 80 -11.37 11.17 26.47
N LYS A 81 -10.85 11.86 25.44
CA LYS A 81 -11.09 11.52 24.04
C LYS A 81 -9.94 10.66 23.53
N ILE A 82 -10.24 9.45 23.08
CA ILE A 82 -9.24 8.45 22.71
C ILE A 82 -9.52 7.95 21.29
N ASN A 83 -8.47 7.87 20.47
CA ASN A 83 -8.58 7.32 19.11
C ASN A 83 -8.41 5.80 19.14
N ALA A 84 -9.37 5.11 19.75
CA ALA A 84 -9.39 3.66 19.92
C ALA A 84 -10.71 3.01 19.47
N GLY A 85 -11.58 3.75 18.76
CA GLY A 85 -12.81 3.19 18.20
C GLY A 85 -12.55 2.32 16.97
N GLU A 86 -13.61 1.91 16.29
CA GLU A 86 -13.51 1.20 15.01
C GLU A 86 -12.80 2.07 13.94
N PHE A 87 -12.31 1.42 12.89
CA PHE A 87 -11.83 2.13 11.70
C PHE A 87 -12.93 2.98 11.09
N SER A 88 -12.57 4.16 10.56
CA SER A 88 -13.53 5.07 9.93
C SER A 88 -14.25 4.45 8.73
N GLN A 89 -13.62 3.48 8.07
CA GLN A 89 -14.24 2.65 7.05
C GLN A 89 -13.70 1.23 7.11
N VAL A 90 -14.58 0.27 7.40
CA VAL A 90 -14.25 -1.16 7.34
C VAL A 90 -14.26 -1.61 5.88
N PRO A 91 -13.16 -2.18 5.36
CA PRO A 91 -13.15 -2.75 4.01
C PRO A 91 -14.15 -3.91 3.90
N PRO A 92 -14.90 -4.03 2.78
CA PRO A 92 -15.71 -5.22 2.54
C PRO A 92 -14.84 -6.45 2.32
N SER A 93 -15.38 -7.64 2.58
CA SER A 93 -14.67 -8.91 2.34
C SER A 93 -14.20 -8.99 0.88
N PRO A 94 -12.91 -9.31 0.61
CA PRO A 94 -12.39 -9.43 -0.75
C PRO A 94 -13.23 -10.34 -1.64
N ASN A 95 -13.69 -11.48 -1.11
CA ASN A 95 -14.54 -12.42 -1.84
C ASN A 95 -15.86 -11.83 -2.37
N ASN A 96 -16.37 -10.75 -1.78
CA ASN A 96 -17.65 -10.15 -2.17
C ASN A 96 -17.50 -9.08 -3.25
N VAL A 97 -16.29 -8.54 -3.43
CA VAL A 97 -16.05 -7.37 -4.29
C VAL A 97 -15.06 -7.67 -5.40
N VAL A 98 -13.98 -8.41 -5.08
CA VAL A 98 -12.96 -8.80 -6.04
C VAL A 98 -13.47 -9.97 -6.87
N THR A 99 -14.00 -9.64 -8.03
CA THR A 99 -14.61 -10.57 -8.99
C THR A 99 -14.10 -10.27 -10.39
N GLY A 100 -14.17 -11.25 -11.29
CA GLY A 100 -13.76 -11.11 -12.69
C GLY A 100 -14.32 -12.25 -13.52
N ALA A 101 -14.67 -11.97 -14.78
CA ALA A 101 -15.06 -12.99 -15.75
C ALA A 101 -13.82 -13.58 -16.46
N ASP A 102 -12.75 -12.81 -16.51
CA ASP A 102 -11.49 -13.06 -17.20
C ASP A 102 -10.31 -12.46 -16.38
N PRO A 103 -9.04 -12.78 -16.72
CA PRO A 103 -7.88 -12.30 -15.98
C PRO A 103 -7.75 -10.76 -15.91
N GLU A 104 -8.11 -10.03 -16.97
CA GLU A 104 -8.01 -8.56 -17.00
C GLU A 104 -9.09 -7.92 -16.12
N SER A 105 -10.34 -8.38 -16.23
CA SER A 105 -11.43 -7.89 -15.38
C SER A 105 -11.17 -8.20 -13.90
N PHE A 106 -10.58 -9.36 -13.60
CA PHE A 106 -10.12 -9.68 -12.24
C PHE A 106 -9.01 -8.72 -11.77
N LEU A 107 -7.98 -8.49 -12.58
CA LEU A 107 -6.88 -7.57 -12.25
C LEU A 107 -7.41 -6.16 -11.96
N ASN A 108 -8.32 -5.65 -12.80
CA ASN A 108 -8.94 -4.34 -12.61
C ASN A 108 -9.75 -4.27 -11.31
N SER A 109 -10.49 -5.33 -10.99
CA SER A 109 -11.25 -5.43 -9.74
C SER A 109 -10.33 -5.47 -8.50
N LEU A 110 -9.23 -6.22 -8.57
CA LEU A 110 -8.23 -6.28 -7.50
C LEU A 110 -7.54 -4.92 -7.29
N ALA A 111 -7.10 -4.26 -8.36
CA ALA A 111 -6.49 -2.93 -8.30
C ALA A 111 -7.46 -1.87 -7.78
N SER A 112 -8.74 -1.97 -8.16
CA SER A 112 -9.81 -1.10 -7.63
C SER A 112 -10.02 -1.32 -6.13
N TYR A 113 -10.04 -2.57 -5.67
CA TYR A 113 -10.13 -2.90 -4.25
C TYR A 113 -8.94 -2.33 -3.46
N ASN A 114 -7.72 -2.54 -3.97
CA ASN A 114 -6.51 -2.03 -3.34
C ASN A 114 -6.52 -0.50 -3.21
N SER A 115 -6.77 0.20 -4.33
CA SER A 115 -6.79 1.66 -4.37
C SER A 115 -7.94 2.30 -3.59
N THR A 116 -9.09 1.63 -3.51
CA THR A 116 -10.28 2.14 -2.81
C THR A 116 -10.22 1.90 -1.31
N TYR A 117 -9.69 0.76 -0.89
CA TYR A 117 -9.77 0.31 0.50
C TYR A 117 -8.40 0.24 1.20
N LEU A 118 -7.47 -0.56 0.68
CA LEU A 118 -6.22 -0.91 1.38
C LEU A 118 -5.16 0.21 1.34
N LYS A 119 -5.05 0.93 0.21
CA LYS A 119 -4.05 2.00 0.04
C LYS A 119 -4.43 3.30 0.77
N LYS A 120 -5.70 3.48 1.11
CA LYS A 120 -6.21 4.73 1.69
C LYS A 120 -6.08 4.70 3.21
N SER A 121 -4.97 5.22 3.72
CA SER A 121 -4.70 5.36 5.17
C SER A 121 -5.83 6.04 5.96
N LYS A 122 -6.59 6.95 5.33
CA LYS A 122 -7.76 7.58 5.96
C LYS A 122 -8.81 6.56 6.41
N ASN A 123 -9.01 5.46 5.67
CA ASN A 123 -10.02 4.43 5.99
C ASN A 123 -9.70 3.77 7.33
N PHE A 124 -8.41 3.56 7.60
CA PHE A 124 -7.89 2.92 8.81
C PHE A 124 -7.67 3.90 9.97
N LYS A 125 -8.05 5.17 9.84
CA LYS A 125 -8.06 6.07 11.00
C LYS A 125 -9.09 5.61 12.01
N ARG A 126 -8.68 5.50 13.26
CA ARG A 126 -9.53 5.16 14.40
C ARG A 126 -10.52 6.29 14.71
N ASN A 127 -11.78 5.91 14.93
CA ASN A 127 -12.77 6.84 15.45
C ASN A 127 -12.44 7.22 16.91
N THR A 128 -12.83 8.44 17.28
CA THR A 128 -12.66 8.92 18.65
C THR A 128 -13.79 8.43 19.53
N ILE A 129 -13.44 7.80 20.66
CA ILE A 129 -14.37 7.42 21.73
C ILE A 129 -14.19 8.34 22.94
N ILE A 130 -15.24 8.47 23.75
CA ILE A 130 -15.19 9.22 25.01
C ILE A 130 -15.13 8.21 26.16
N GLN A 131 -13.99 8.14 26.82
CA GLN A 131 -13.82 7.32 28.02
C GLN A 131 -14.07 8.16 29.26
N GLU A 132 -15.10 7.80 30.03
CA GLU A 132 -15.37 8.41 31.33
C GLU A 132 -14.33 7.98 32.37
N ALA A 133 -14.10 8.85 33.36
CA ALA A 133 -13.29 8.62 34.54
C ALA A 133 -11.80 8.30 34.28
N LEU A 134 -11.31 8.20 33.05
CA LEU A 134 -9.92 7.86 32.77
C LEU A 134 -8.97 9.01 33.13
N PHE A 135 -7.81 8.66 33.69
CA PHE A 135 -6.72 9.60 33.88
C PHE A 135 -6.19 10.12 32.54
N SER A 136 -5.84 11.41 32.47
CA SER A 136 -5.20 11.97 31.28
C SER A 136 -3.75 11.51 31.19
N ALA A 137 -3.13 11.65 30.02
CA ALA A 137 -1.71 11.38 29.81
C ALA A 137 -0.80 11.98 30.89
N SER A 138 -1.04 13.25 31.23
CA SER A 138 -0.27 13.97 32.25
C SER A 138 -0.50 13.44 33.67
N GLU A 139 -1.70 12.96 33.99
CA GLU A 139 -2.00 12.35 35.28
C GLU A 139 -1.40 10.96 35.38
N VAL A 140 -1.45 10.16 34.32
CA VAL A 140 -0.77 8.86 34.26
C VAL A 140 0.74 9.06 34.45
N GLU A 141 1.35 9.98 33.70
CA GLU A 141 2.77 10.29 33.83
C GLU A 141 3.17 10.68 35.25
N TYR A 142 2.33 11.47 35.92
CA TYR A 142 2.57 11.90 37.29
C TYR A 142 2.34 10.77 38.30
N PHE A 143 1.20 10.08 38.22
CA PHE A 143 0.76 9.14 39.24
C PHE A 143 1.36 7.74 39.10
N LYS A 144 1.93 7.36 37.95
CA LYS A 144 2.49 6.02 37.70
C LYS A 144 3.47 5.55 38.79
N ASN A 145 4.31 6.45 39.30
CA ASN A 145 5.30 6.13 40.33
C ASN A 145 4.67 5.83 41.71
N PHE A 146 3.42 6.25 41.93
CA PHE A 146 2.70 5.96 43.17
C PHE A 146 2.00 4.59 43.11
N PHE A 147 1.91 3.95 41.94
CA PHE A 147 1.27 2.64 41.79
C PHE A 147 2.24 1.46 41.90
N LEU A 148 3.49 1.68 42.34
CA LEU A 148 4.52 0.65 42.34
C LEU A 148 4.24 -0.48 43.36
N ASN A 149 3.60 -0.18 44.49
CA ASN A 149 3.42 -1.15 45.58
C ASN A 149 2.02 -1.09 46.22
N GLN A 150 1.29 -2.21 46.13
CA GLN A 150 0.00 -2.39 46.79
C GLN A 150 0.20 -2.83 48.25
N TYR A 151 -0.46 -2.15 49.19
CA TYR A 151 -0.42 -2.53 50.61
C TYR A 151 -1.81 -2.77 51.17
N ASN A 152 -1.92 -3.69 52.12
CA ASN A 152 -3.16 -3.82 52.88
C ASN A 152 -3.33 -2.60 53.78
N ILE A 153 -4.52 -2.00 53.77
CA ILE A 153 -4.85 -0.84 54.60
C ILE A 153 -4.73 -1.14 56.09
N SER A 154 -4.90 -2.41 56.49
CA SER A 154 -4.67 -2.85 57.87
C SER A 154 -3.21 -2.76 58.33
N ALA A 155 -2.27 -2.48 57.42
CA ALA A 155 -0.88 -2.21 57.76
C ALA A 155 -0.65 -0.76 58.23
N PHE A 156 -1.66 0.11 58.12
CA PHE A 156 -1.62 1.48 58.64
C PHE A 156 -2.20 1.50 60.06
N ASN A 157 -1.42 2.00 61.02
CA ASN A 157 -1.85 2.09 62.42
C ASN A 157 -2.54 3.43 62.71
N GLU A 158 -2.46 4.37 61.77
CA GLU A 158 -2.88 5.74 61.93
C GLU A 158 -4.29 5.99 61.38
N PRO A 159 -5.03 6.94 61.97
CA PRO A 159 -6.37 7.27 61.51
C PRO A 159 -6.38 7.78 60.06
N TYR A 160 -7.30 7.25 59.25
CA TYR A 160 -7.52 7.65 57.87
C TYR A 160 -9.01 7.59 57.51
N PHE A 161 -9.39 8.23 56.40
CA PHE A 161 -10.71 8.06 55.81
C PHE A 161 -10.65 7.97 54.28
N LEU A 162 -11.72 7.48 53.67
CA LEU A 162 -11.83 7.33 52.21
C LEU A 162 -12.68 8.47 51.65
N LEU A 163 -12.25 9.07 50.53
CA LEU A 163 -13.01 10.12 49.85
C LEU A 163 -14.11 9.49 48.96
N GLU A 164 -15.10 8.86 49.60
CA GLU A 164 -16.21 8.14 48.95
C GLU A 164 -17.57 8.59 49.47
N GLY A 165 -18.55 8.79 48.59
CA GLY A 165 -19.94 9.08 48.97
C GLY A 165 -20.78 9.73 47.86
N GLY A 166 -22.04 10.04 48.19
CA GLY A 166 -23.04 10.66 47.31
C GLY A 166 -22.67 11.94 46.51
N PRO A 167 -21.69 12.80 46.90
CA PRO A 167 -21.19 13.87 46.02
C PRO A 167 -20.45 13.38 44.77
N ILE A 168 -20.06 12.09 44.71
CA ILE A 168 -19.48 11.48 43.51
C ILE A 168 -20.63 10.77 42.77
N PRO A 169 -21.13 11.34 41.65
CA PRO A 169 -22.42 10.96 41.06
C PRO A 169 -22.49 9.53 40.52
N LYS A 170 -21.33 8.87 40.34
CA LYS A 170 -21.21 7.44 40.06
C LYS A 170 -20.23 6.82 41.04
N SER A 171 -20.58 5.66 41.58
CA SER A 171 -19.66 4.93 42.46
C SER A 171 -18.40 4.55 41.68
N ILE A 172 -17.21 4.65 42.30
CA ILE A 172 -15.97 4.13 41.72
C ILE A 172 -16.10 2.63 41.34
N ASN A 173 -17.00 1.90 42.01
CA ASN A 173 -17.36 0.52 41.68
C ASN A 173 -18.06 0.33 40.32
N GLN A 174 -18.58 1.40 39.72
CA GLN A 174 -19.31 1.37 38.45
C GLN A 174 -18.44 1.79 37.26
N VAL A 175 -17.20 2.24 37.50
CA VAL A 175 -16.25 2.57 36.42
C VAL A 175 -16.04 1.33 35.56
N LYS A 176 -16.13 1.52 34.24
CA LYS A 176 -15.75 0.52 33.24
C LYS A 176 -14.93 1.18 32.13
N ILE A 177 -13.99 0.42 31.59
CA ILE A 177 -13.31 0.76 30.34
C ILE A 177 -14.21 0.33 29.17
N SER A 178 -14.30 1.17 28.15
CA SER A 178 -15.11 0.90 26.97
C SER A 178 -14.66 -0.40 26.28
N PRO A 179 -15.57 -1.29 25.86
CA PRO A 179 -15.22 -2.49 25.11
C PRO A 179 -14.35 -2.23 23.89
N GLU A 180 -14.55 -1.10 23.22
CA GLU A 180 -13.80 -0.66 22.05
C GLU A 180 -12.30 -0.51 22.33
N ILE A 181 -11.91 -0.11 23.56
CA ILE A 181 -10.50 -0.04 23.97
C ILE A 181 -9.89 -1.44 24.03
N PHE A 182 -10.64 -2.44 24.52
CA PHE A 182 -10.18 -3.82 24.54
C PHE A 182 -10.10 -4.41 23.13
N ASP A 183 -11.08 -4.12 22.28
CA ASP A 183 -11.07 -4.52 20.86
C ASP A 183 -9.87 -3.91 20.11
N PHE A 184 -9.55 -2.64 20.37
CA PHE A 184 -8.37 -1.95 19.84
C PHE A 184 -7.06 -2.60 20.32
N ILE A 185 -6.90 -2.81 21.63
CA ILE A 185 -5.69 -3.40 22.21
C ILE A 185 -5.46 -4.84 21.74
N SER A 186 -6.54 -5.62 21.64
CA SER A 186 -6.49 -6.99 21.13
C SER A 186 -6.38 -7.07 19.60
N GLN A 187 -6.29 -5.91 18.92
CA GLN A 187 -6.11 -5.81 17.48
C GLN A 187 -7.18 -6.56 16.68
N LYS A 188 -8.41 -6.58 17.20
CA LYS A 188 -9.55 -7.31 16.62
C LYS A 188 -9.78 -6.96 15.13
N ASP A 189 -9.78 -5.67 14.80
CA ASP A 189 -9.98 -5.21 13.42
C ASP A 189 -8.78 -5.51 12.51
N VAL A 190 -7.59 -5.62 13.10
CA VAL A 190 -6.36 -5.96 12.37
C VAL A 190 -6.34 -7.45 12.02
N HIS A 191 -6.79 -8.32 12.93
CA HIS A 191 -6.96 -9.75 12.65
C HIS A 191 -7.96 -10.03 11.52
N MET A 192 -8.95 -9.15 11.32
CA MET A 192 -9.83 -9.23 10.16
C MET A 192 -9.07 -8.98 8.85
N LEU A 193 -8.07 -8.08 8.83
CA LEU A 193 -7.21 -7.85 7.67
C LEU A 193 -6.31 -9.05 7.35
N ASP A 194 -5.85 -9.80 8.36
CA ASP A 194 -5.12 -11.06 8.12
C ASP A 194 -5.99 -12.07 7.36
N SER A 195 -7.27 -12.20 7.73
CA SER A 195 -8.25 -13.03 7.02
C SER A 195 -8.45 -12.55 5.58
N TYR A 196 -8.49 -11.23 5.35
CA TYR A 196 -8.62 -10.66 4.02
C TYR A 196 -7.37 -10.91 3.17
N GLY A 197 -6.17 -10.81 3.74
CA GLY A 197 -4.92 -11.18 3.07
C GLY A 197 -4.96 -12.63 2.57
N GLN A 198 -5.44 -13.57 3.40
CA GLN A 198 -5.61 -14.97 2.99
C GLN A 198 -6.64 -15.16 1.87
N GLN A 199 -7.74 -14.40 1.88
CA GLN A 199 -8.71 -14.42 0.79
C GLN A 199 -8.11 -13.90 -0.52
N ILE A 200 -7.40 -12.77 -0.48
CA ILE A 200 -6.72 -12.20 -1.65
C ILE A 200 -5.71 -13.19 -2.22
N ILE A 201 -4.91 -13.84 -1.37
CA ILE A 201 -3.96 -14.88 -1.78
C ILE A 201 -4.66 -15.99 -2.56
N LYS A 202 -5.75 -16.55 -2.00
CA LYS A 202 -6.52 -17.63 -2.63
C LYS A 202 -7.15 -17.20 -3.96
N LEU A 203 -7.71 -15.99 -4.02
CA LEU A 203 -8.30 -15.46 -5.25
C LEU A 203 -7.23 -15.30 -6.33
N CYS A 204 -6.09 -14.69 -6.00
CA CYS A 204 -5.01 -14.48 -6.95
C CYS A 204 -4.40 -15.80 -7.43
N GLU A 205 -4.18 -16.76 -6.54
CA GLU A 205 -3.64 -18.08 -6.91
C GLU A 205 -4.55 -18.82 -7.89
N ARG A 206 -5.87 -18.76 -7.69
CA ARG A 206 -6.84 -19.32 -8.62
C ARG A 206 -6.71 -18.71 -10.02
N TRP A 207 -6.56 -17.39 -10.11
CA TRP A 207 -6.43 -16.70 -11.40
C TRP A 207 -5.06 -16.86 -12.04
N ILE A 208 -3.98 -16.90 -11.26
CA ILE A 208 -2.64 -17.21 -11.74
C ILE A 208 -2.60 -18.63 -12.32
N GLN A 209 -3.23 -19.62 -11.66
CA GLN A 209 -3.32 -20.97 -12.18
C GLN A 209 -4.13 -21.04 -13.49
N ARG A 210 -5.26 -20.32 -13.57
CA ARG A 210 -6.06 -20.23 -14.81
C ARG A 210 -5.27 -19.59 -15.95
N GLY A 211 -4.61 -18.46 -15.70
CA GLY A 211 -3.78 -17.79 -16.71
C GLY A 211 -2.60 -18.66 -17.16
N ALA A 212 -1.97 -19.42 -16.25
CA ALA A 212 -0.94 -20.39 -16.61
C ALA A 212 -1.49 -21.51 -17.51
N GLN A 213 -2.69 -22.04 -17.20
CA GLN A 213 -3.35 -23.04 -18.04
C GLN A 213 -3.76 -22.48 -19.40
N GLU A 214 -4.19 -21.22 -19.49
CA GLU A 214 -4.50 -20.55 -20.75
C GLU A 214 -3.24 -20.32 -21.58
N ALA A 215 -2.15 -19.85 -20.97
CA ALA A 215 -0.86 -19.73 -21.61
C ALA A 215 -0.35 -21.10 -22.13
N ASP A 216 -0.49 -22.17 -21.34
CA ASP A 216 -0.15 -23.53 -21.78
C ASP A 216 -1.05 -24.02 -22.91
N LYS A 217 -2.34 -23.67 -22.92
CA LYS A 217 -3.25 -23.99 -24.04
C LYS A 217 -2.85 -23.25 -25.32
N ILE A 218 -2.48 -21.98 -25.22
CA ILE A 218 -1.99 -21.18 -26.35
C ILE A 218 -0.69 -21.78 -26.86
N ARG A 219 0.27 -22.08 -25.97
CA ARG A 219 1.56 -22.70 -26.31
C ARG A 219 1.40 -24.07 -26.99
N ASN A 220 0.42 -24.86 -26.57
CA ASN A 220 0.14 -26.19 -27.15
C ASN A 220 -0.81 -26.15 -28.37
N LYS A 221 -1.34 -24.98 -28.73
CA LYS A 221 -2.19 -24.82 -29.92
C LYS A 221 -1.30 -24.95 -31.16
N LYS A 222 -1.36 -26.09 -31.84
CA LYS A 222 -0.74 -26.24 -33.16
C LYS A 222 -1.38 -25.23 -34.12
N VAL A 223 -0.56 -24.36 -34.72
CA VAL A 223 -0.98 -23.51 -35.82
C VAL A 223 -1.25 -24.42 -37.01
N ASP A 224 -2.51 -24.48 -37.47
CA ASP A 224 -2.84 -25.23 -38.69
C ASP A 224 -2.44 -24.39 -39.92
N THR A 225 -1.24 -24.70 -40.40
CA THR A 225 -0.64 -24.21 -41.65
C THR A 225 -0.67 -25.28 -42.74
N SER A 226 -1.34 -26.42 -42.50
CA SER A 226 -1.20 -27.60 -43.36
C SER A 226 -1.76 -27.39 -44.77
N GLU A 227 -2.74 -26.51 -44.92
CA GLU A 227 -3.33 -26.14 -46.20
C GLU A 227 -2.45 -25.14 -46.95
N GLU A 228 -1.94 -24.12 -46.25
CA GLU A 228 -0.97 -23.16 -46.79
C GLU A 228 0.36 -23.81 -47.17
N GLU A 229 0.87 -24.77 -46.38
CA GLU A 229 2.08 -25.54 -46.67
C GLU A 229 1.90 -26.44 -47.91
N LYS A 230 0.74 -27.08 -48.07
CA LYS A 230 0.41 -27.82 -49.30
C LYS A 230 0.34 -26.90 -50.50
N GLN A 231 -0.27 -25.73 -50.35
CA GLN A 231 -0.36 -24.72 -51.40
C GLN A 231 1.03 -24.19 -51.77
N LEU A 232 1.88 -23.93 -50.78
CA LEU A 232 3.27 -23.50 -50.97
C LEU A 232 4.10 -24.58 -51.69
N ALA A 233 3.92 -25.85 -51.33
CA ALA A 233 4.58 -26.97 -51.99
C ALA A 233 4.15 -27.12 -53.46
N MET A 234 2.86 -26.95 -53.75
CA MET A 234 2.36 -26.94 -55.13
C MET A 234 2.90 -25.75 -55.93
N LEU A 235 2.83 -24.54 -55.39
CA LEU A 235 3.33 -23.33 -56.06
C LEU A 235 4.84 -23.38 -56.30
N ASN A 236 5.62 -23.90 -55.36
CA ASN A 236 7.06 -24.08 -55.53
C ASN A 236 7.38 -25.13 -56.59
N LYS A 237 6.60 -26.20 -56.68
CA LYS A 237 6.71 -27.21 -57.74
C LYS A 237 6.40 -26.59 -59.11
N GLU A 238 5.30 -25.85 -59.22
CA GLU A 238 4.93 -25.14 -60.46
C GLU A 238 5.97 -24.09 -60.87
N LEU A 239 6.53 -23.34 -59.91
CA LEU A 239 7.61 -22.37 -60.17
C LEU A 239 8.86 -23.07 -60.70
N ARG A 240 9.21 -24.23 -60.14
CA ARG A 240 10.36 -25.02 -60.59
C ARG A 240 10.13 -25.56 -62.00
N GLU A 241 8.97 -26.15 -62.26
CA GLU A 241 8.59 -26.65 -63.58
C GLU A 241 8.58 -25.53 -64.63
N GLU A 242 8.07 -24.35 -64.29
CA GLU A 242 8.06 -23.20 -65.21
C GLU A 242 9.46 -22.60 -65.40
N LYS A 243 10.34 -22.60 -64.38
CA LYS A 243 11.75 -22.19 -64.55
C LYS A 243 12.51 -23.16 -65.46
N GLU A 244 12.33 -24.46 -65.26
CA GLU A 244 12.98 -25.54 -66.03
C GLU A 244 12.38 -25.74 -67.44
N ARG A 245 11.19 -25.20 -67.72
CA ARG A 245 10.56 -25.23 -69.05
C ARG A 245 11.47 -24.62 -70.12
N LYS A 246 11.96 -25.44 -71.04
CA LYS A 246 12.69 -24.96 -72.22
C LYS A 246 11.72 -24.24 -73.15
N ILE A 247 12.13 -23.07 -73.64
CA ILE A 247 11.45 -22.41 -74.76
C ILE A 247 11.97 -23.11 -76.02
N GLU A 248 11.26 -24.15 -76.49
CA GLU A 248 11.58 -24.84 -77.73
C GLU A 248 11.40 -23.88 -78.91
N SER A 249 12.49 -23.26 -79.37
CA SER A 249 12.50 -22.52 -80.63
C SER A 249 13.86 -21.90 -80.88
N SER A 250 14.82 -22.68 -81.38
CA SER A 250 15.75 -22.05 -82.33
C SER A 250 14.94 -21.62 -83.57
N PRO A 251 15.37 -20.56 -84.29
CA PRO A 251 14.75 -20.20 -85.56
C PRO A 251 14.62 -21.38 -86.53
N GLU A 252 15.57 -22.33 -86.53
CA GLU A 252 15.49 -23.56 -87.32
C GLU A 252 14.37 -24.52 -86.86
N GLU A 253 14.12 -24.67 -85.56
CA GLU A 253 13.09 -25.60 -85.05
C GLU A 253 11.67 -25.10 -85.35
N LEU A 254 11.43 -23.79 -85.30
CA LEU A 254 10.14 -23.18 -85.66
C LEU A 254 9.79 -23.31 -87.15
N VAL A 255 10.81 -23.41 -88.00
CA VAL A 255 10.63 -23.70 -89.43
C VAL A 255 10.43 -25.20 -89.67
N LYS A 256 11.21 -26.06 -89.00
CA LYS A 256 11.13 -27.52 -89.15
C LYS A 256 9.81 -28.12 -88.62
N THR A 257 9.20 -27.51 -87.62
CA THR A 257 7.88 -27.90 -87.08
C THR A 257 6.72 -27.56 -88.03
N GLY A 258 6.98 -26.85 -89.14
CA GLY A 258 6.00 -26.55 -90.18
C GLY A 258 5.11 -25.33 -89.90
N LYS A 259 5.30 -24.64 -88.76
CA LYS A 259 4.56 -23.42 -88.40
C LYS A 259 4.91 -22.23 -89.30
N TYR A 260 6.16 -22.16 -89.73
CA TYR A 260 6.65 -21.17 -90.69
C TYR A 260 7.13 -21.89 -91.96
N LYS A 261 6.51 -21.57 -93.10
CA LYS A 261 6.83 -22.20 -94.39
C LYS A 261 7.84 -21.36 -95.17
N ILE A 262 8.93 -21.99 -95.60
CA ILE A 262 9.83 -21.43 -96.63
C ILE A 262 9.24 -21.79 -97.99
N ASN A 263 8.85 -20.79 -98.77
CA ASN A 263 8.27 -21.02 -100.09
C ASN A 263 9.34 -21.44 -101.09
N ASP A 264 9.12 -22.55 -101.80
CA ASP A 264 10.02 -22.96 -102.87
C ASP A 264 9.82 -22.05 -104.11
N LYS A 265 10.86 -21.29 -104.46
CA LYS A 265 10.91 -20.41 -105.63
C LYS A 265 11.82 -20.94 -106.73
N THR A 266 12.38 -22.13 -106.57
CA THR A 266 13.31 -22.73 -107.56
C THR A 266 12.67 -22.86 -108.93
N GLY A 267 11.39 -23.26 -109.02
CA GLY A 267 10.64 -23.30 -110.27
C GLY A 267 10.49 -21.94 -110.97
N GLU A 268 10.25 -20.88 -110.19
CA GLU A 268 10.16 -19.49 -110.72
C GLU A 268 11.52 -19.04 -111.27
N PHE A 269 12.62 -19.30 -110.54
CA PHE A 269 13.97 -18.99 -111.00
C PHE A 269 14.37 -19.82 -112.23
N LEU A 270 14.02 -21.11 -112.29
CA LEU A 270 14.27 -21.98 -113.43
C LEU A 270 13.52 -21.51 -114.68
N ASN A 271 12.27 -21.05 -114.53
CA ASN A 271 11.49 -20.48 -115.63
C ASN A 271 12.12 -19.20 -116.16
N ASN A 272 12.53 -18.29 -115.27
CA ASN A 272 13.25 -17.06 -115.66
C ASN A 272 14.58 -17.37 -116.36
N THR A 273 15.35 -18.33 -115.83
CA THR A 273 16.63 -18.77 -116.45
C THR A 273 16.40 -19.37 -117.83
N SER A 274 15.33 -20.15 -118.01
CA SER A 274 14.96 -20.73 -119.31
C SER A 274 14.51 -19.67 -120.30
N ALA A 275 13.77 -18.65 -119.84
CA ALA A 275 13.39 -17.51 -120.66
C ALA A 275 14.63 -16.72 -121.13
N ILE A 276 15.58 -16.44 -120.24
CA ILE A 276 16.87 -15.83 -120.57
C ILE A 276 17.61 -16.66 -121.62
N LYS A 277 17.71 -17.99 -121.43
CA LYS A 277 18.36 -18.89 -122.39
C LYS A 277 17.72 -18.83 -123.77
N ASN A 278 16.39 -18.84 -123.83
CA ASN A 278 15.66 -18.72 -125.10
C ASN A 278 15.89 -17.36 -125.78
N SER A 279 15.96 -16.26 -125.02
CA SER A 279 16.31 -14.93 -125.54
C SER A 279 17.76 -14.89 -126.06
N ILE A 280 18.70 -15.55 -125.38
CA ILE A 280 20.09 -15.74 -125.85
C ILE A 280 20.12 -16.53 -127.17
N ASP A 281 19.37 -17.62 -127.29
CA ASP A 281 19.32 -18.43 -128.50
C ASP A 281 18.71 -17.65 -129.68
N ARG A 282 17.69 -16.80 -129.43
CA ARG A 282 17.14 -15.87 -130.43
C ARG A 282 18.15 -14.82 -130.86
N LEU A 283 18.86 -14.22 -129.91
CA LEU A 283 19.92 -13.26 -130.17
C LEU A 283 21.04 -13.89 -131.02
N LYS A 284 21.47 -15.11 -130.69
CA LYS A 284 22.45 -15.88 -131.46
C LYS A 284 21.99 -16.11 -132.90
N ASN A 285 20.72 -16.46 -133.10
CA ASN A 285 20.15 -16.64 -134.44
C ASN A 285 20.09 -15.33 -135.23
N ALA A 286 19.79 -14.20 -134.58
CA ALA A 286 19.81 -12.88 -135.20
C ALA A 286 21.23 -12.48 -135.63
N ILE A 287 22.23 -12.71 -134.78
CA ILE A 287 23.65 -12.50 -135.09
C ILE A 287 24.08 -13.35 -136.30
N ASN A 288 23.74 -14.65 -136.32
CA ASN A 288 24.08 -15.54 -137.42
C ASN A 288 23.46 -15.12 -138.76
N LYS A 289 22.35 -14.38 -138.74
CA LYS A 289 21.69 -13.82 -139.94
C LYS A 289 22.20 -12.43 -140.32
N ASN A 290 23.09 -11.83 -139.53
CA ASN A 290 23.56 -10.44 -139.66
C ASN A 290 22.42 -9.40 -139.70
N ASP A 291 21.32 -9.63 -138.95
CA ASP A 291 20.19 -8.69 -138.87
C ASP A 291 20.34 -7.78 -137.63
N LEU A 292 20.78 -6.54 -137.86
CA LEU A 292 21.07 -5.58 -136.79
C LEU A 292 19.84 -5.24 -135.94
N PHE A 293 18.65 -5.16 -136.54
CA PHE A 293 17.41 -4.82 -135.82
C PHE A 293 16.99 -5.96 -134.89
N GLN A 294 17.05 -7.21 -135.37
CA GLN A 294 16.78 -8.38 -134.53
C GLN A 294 17.83 -8.58 -133.43
N VAL A 295 19.07 -8.14 -133.65
CA VAL A 295 20.10 -8.12 -132.60
C VAL A 295 19.77 -7.10 -131.51
N GLU A 296 19.36 -5.88 -131.88
CA GLU A 296 19.00 -4.85 -130.89
C GLU A 296 17.74 -5.23 -130.10
N GLU A 297 16.70 -5.77 -130.75
CA GLU A 297 15.52 -6.29 -130.06
C GLU A 297 15.86 -7.50 -129.17
N GLY A 298 16.73 -8.40 -129.63
CA GLY A 298 17.18 -9.55 -128.85
C GLY A 298 17.95 -9.15 -127.57
N ILE A 299 18.76 -8.09 -127.63
CA ILE A 299 19.46 -7.55 -126.45
C ILE A 299 18.45 -6.90 -125.48
N LYS A 300 17.50 -6.11 -125.96
CA LYS A 300 16.46 -5.49 -125.11
C LYS A 300 15.58 -6.54 -124.42
N ASP A 301 15.17 -7.59 -125.14
CA ASP A 301 14.42 -8.71 -124.54
C ASP A 301 15.26 -9.42 -123.47
N LEU A 302 16.55 -9.66 -123.73
CA LEU A 302 17.46 -10.28 -122.76
C LEU A 302 17.60 -9.44 -121.49
N GLU A 303 17.77 -8.11 -121.61
CA GLU A 303 17.84 -7.20 -120.47
C GLU A 303 16.56 -7.22 -119.62
N ILE A 304 15.38 -7.23 -120.27
CA ILE A 304 14.09 -7.35 -119.57
C ILE A 304 14.01 -8.67 -118.80
N LYS A 305 14.38 -9.81 -119.42
CA LYS A 305 14.38 -11.12 -118.73
C LYS A 305 15.37 -11.19 -117.58
N TYR A 306 16.51 -10.52 -117.69
CA TYR A 306 17.48 -10.42 -116.60
C TYR A 306 16.93 -9.57 -115.44
N GLN A 307 16.24 -8.48 -115.75
CA GLN A 307 15.57 -7.63 -114.76
C GLN A 307 14.42 -8.36 -114.05
N ASP A 308 13.64 -9.17 -114.76
CA ASP A 308 12.58 -10.02 -114.18
C ASP A 308 13.16 -11.04 -113.18
N LEU A 309 14.30 -11.66 -113.50
CA LEU A 309 15.01 -12.53 -112.57
C LEU A 309 15.47 -11.76 -111.33
N GLY A 310 16.08 -10.58 -111.51
CA GLY A 310 16.51 -9.72 -110.41
C GLY A 310 15.35 -9.30 -109.49
N ASN A 311 14.20 -8.94 -110.07
CA ASN A 311 12.98 -8.61 -109.32
C ASN A 311 12.46 -9.81 -108.51
N SER A 312 12.49 -11.02 -109.09
CA SER A 312 12.04 -12.25 -108.42
C SER A 312 12.94 -12.60 -107.23
N ILE A 313 14.27 -12.47 -107.40
CA ILE A 313 15.24 -12.68 -106.31
C ILE A 313 15.02 -11.65 -105.19
N SER A 314 14.85 -10.37 -105.51
CA SER A 314 14.62 -9.30 -104.53
C SER A 314 13.33 -9.49 -103.72
N ARG A 315 12.24 -9.91 -104.39
CA ARG A 315 10.99 -10.27 -103.72
C ARG A 315 11.20 -11.41 -102.73
N TYR A 316 11.90 -12.46 -103.15
CA TYR A 316 12.17 -13.60 -102.27
C TYR A 316 13.08 -13.25 -101.09
N GLN A 317 14.08 -12.39 -101.29
CA GLN A 317 14.91 -11.86 -100.19
C GLN A 317 14.06 -11.10 -99.17
N THR A 318 13.09 -10.29 -99.63
CA THR A 318 12.17 -9.56 -98.75
C THR A 318 11.24 -10.51 -97.98
N GLU A 319 10.72 -11.55 -98.63
CA GLU A 319 9.92 -12.60 -97.98
C GLU A 319 10.71 -13.30 -96.86
N ILE A 320 11.96 -13.68 -97.12
CA ILE A 320 12.83 -14.33 -96.11
C ILE A 320 13.17 -13.38 -94.96
N ALA A 321 13.42 -12.09 -95.22
CA ALA A 321 13.68 -11.11 -94.17
C ALA A 321 12.46 -10.90 -93.25
N GLN A 322 11.26 -10.84 -93.84
CA GLN A 322 10.01 -10.71 -93.09
C GLN A 322 9.74 -11.96 -92.24
N LEU A 323 10.04 -13.15 -92.78
CA LEU A 323 9.93 -14.42 -92.05
C LEU A 323 10.81 -14.43 -90.79
N LYS A 324 12.09 -14.03 -90.92
CA LYS A 324 13.01 -13.91 -89.78
C LYS A 324 12.49 -12.96 -88.70
N LYS A 325 11.94 -11.81 -89.10
CA LYS A 325 11.38 -10.81 -88.17
C LYS A 325 10.17 -11.35 -87.40
N ASN A 326 9.30 -12.12 -88.05
CA ASN A 326 8.14 -12.74 -87.42
C ASN A 326 8.56 -13.81 -86.40
N ILE A 327 9.50 -14.68 -86.77
CA ILE A 327 10.07 -15.69 -85.87
C ILE A 327 10.67 -15.05 -84.62
N GLN A 328 11.43 -13.96 -84.77
CA GLN A 328 12.08 -13.29 -83.65
C GLN A 328 11.10 -12.59 -82.69
N ARG A 329 10.00 -12.05 -83.21
CA ARG A 329 8.93 -11.49 -82.35
C ARG A 329 8.28 -12.57 -81.51
N GLU A 330 8.00 -13.73 -82.10
CA GLU A 330 7.36 -14.83 -81.38
C GLU A 330 8.25 -15.39 -80.26
N ILE A 331 9.56 -15.49 -80.48
CA ILE A 331 10.52 -15.87 -79.42
C ILE A 331 10.46 -14.86 -78.26
N SER A 332 10.44 -13.55 -78.56
CA SER A 332 10.38 -12.51 -77.52
C SER A 332 9.06 -12.51 -76.75
N ASP A 333 7.95 -12.78 -77.42
CA ASP A 333 6.64 -12.86 -76.76
C ASP A 333 6.55 -14.09 -75.84
N LEU A 334 7.08 -15.24 -76.27
CA LEU A 334 7.16 -16.45 -75.45
C LEU A 334 8.03 -16.26 -74.20
N GLU A 335 9.18 -15.57 -74.33
CA GLU A 335 10.02 -15.21 -73.18
C GLU A 335 9.31 -14.28 -72.19
N LYS A 336 8.59 -13.27 -72.69
CA LYS A 336 7.81 -12.36 -71.84
C LYS A 336 6.70 -13.10 -71.09
N THR A 337 5.96 -13.98 -71.77
CA THR A 337 4.91 -14.77 -71.11
C THR A 337 5.48 -15.69 -70.03
N LYS A 338 6.63 -16.34 -70.29
CA LYS A 338 7.32 -17.16 -69.28
C LYS A 338 7.74 -16.33 -68.06
N GLN A 339 8.37 -15.17 -68.29
CA GLN A 339 8.82 -14.28 -67.22
C GLN A 339 7.65 -13.69 -66.42
N GLN A 340 6.54 -13.36 -67.07
CA GLN A 340 5.34 -12.88 -66.40
C GLN A 340 4.75 -13.96 -65.49
N LYS A 341 4.66 -15.21 -65.98
CA LYS A 341 4.17 -16.33 -65.18
C LYS A 341 5.06 -16.65 -63.98
N ILE A 342 6.38 -16.55 -64.14
CA ILE A 342 7.35 -16.69 -63.02
C ILE A 342 7.08 -15.62 -61.95
N ARG A 343 6.94 -14.35 -62.33
CA ARG A 343 6.67 -13.25 -61.37
C ARG A 343 5.33 -13.41 -60.66
N GLU A 344 4.30 -13.87 -61.36
CA GLU A 344 2.99 -14.15 -60.76
C GLU A 344 3.06 -15.29 -59.74
N LEU A 345 3.82 -16.35 -60.02
CA LEU A 345 4.06 -17.45 -59.09
C LEU A 345 4.89 -17.00 -57.87
N GLU A 346 5.96 -16.23 -58.06
CA GLU A 346 6.78 -15.68 -56.97
C GLU A 346 5.97 -14.75 -56.05
N LYS A 347 5.09 -13.92 -56.61
CA LYS A 347 4.17 -13.08 -55.83
C LYS A 347 3.20 -13.92 -54.99
N LYS A 348 2.60 -14.95 -55.58
CA LYS A 348 1.67 -15.85 -54.87
C LYS A 348 2.37 -16.63 -53.74
N ILE A 349 3.62 -17.05 -53.94
CA ILE A 349 4.42 -17.71 -52.90
C ILE A 349 4.63 -16.76 -51.72
N SER A 350 5.07 -15.52 -51.97
CA SER A 350 5.30 -14.54 -50.90
C SER A 350 4.02 -14.19 -50.13
N GLU A 351 2.87 -14.12 -50.81
CA GLU A 351 1.56 -13.91 -50.15
C GLU A 351 1.18 -15.08 -49.23
N VAL A 352 1.51 -16.32 -49.60
CA VAL A 352 1.26 -17.51 -48.76
C VAL A 352 2.23 -17.56 -47.57
N GLU A 353 3.51 -17.24 -47.77
CA GLU A 353 4.51 -17.14 -46.69
C GLU A 353 4.11 -16.09 -45.63
N SER A 354 3.67 -14.90 -46.07
CA SER A 354 3.20 -13.85 -45.18
C SER A 354 1.98 -14.25 -44.33
N LYS A 355 1.06 -15.06 -44.88
CA LYS A 355 -0.08 -15.59 -44.12
C LYS A 355 0.33 -16.62 -43.06
N ILE A 356 1.35 -17.44 -43.35
CA ILE A 356 1.90 -18.38 -42.37
C ILE A 356 2.53 -17.58 -41.22
N GLU A 357 3.34 -16.56 -41.53
CA GLU A 357 3.98 -15.70 -40.52
C GLU A 357 2.96 -14.96 -39.64
N SER A 358 1.89 -14.39 -40.23
CA SER A 358 0.88 -13.65 -39.45
C SER A 358 0.15 -14.55 -38.44
N LYS A 359 -0.18 -15.79 -38.83
CA LYS A 359 -0.80 -16.77 -37.92
C LYS A 359 0.13 -17.12 -36.74
N HIS A 360 1.43 -17.15 -36.97
CA HIS A 360 2.42 -17.38 -35.91
C HIS A 360 2.61 -16.14 -35.01
N SER A 361 2.60 -14.92 -35.56
CA SER A 361 2.74 -13.69 -34.77
C SER A 361 1.55 -13.44 -33.85
N GLU A 362 0.32 -13.61 -34.34
CA GLU A 362 -0.90 -13.45 -33.54
C GLU A 362 -0.89 -14.34 -32.29
N LEU A 363 -0.44 -15.58 -32.44
CA LEU A 363 -0.37 -16.56 -31.35
C LEU A 363 0.73 -16.22 -30.33
N SER A 364 1.81 -15.58 -30.78
CA SER A 364 2.88 -15.06 -29.91
C SER A 364 2.41 -13.85 -29.11
N ASP A 365 1.65 -12.94 -29.74
CA ASP A 365 1.10 -11.75 -29.09
C ASP A 365 0.06 -12.13 -28.01
N ASP A 366 -0.81 -13.10 -28.31
CA ASP A 366 -1.78 -13.65 -27.35
C ASP A 366 -1.09 -14.28 -26.12
N LEU A 367 0.01 -15.01 -26.35
CA LEU A 367 0.79 -15.62 -25.28
C LEU A 367 1.45 -14.55 -24.39
N SER A 368 2.10 -13.55 -24.99
CA SER A 368 2.72 -12.45 -24.26
C SER A 368 1.71 -11.67 -23.42
N SER A 369 0.54 -11.37 -23.99
CA SER A 369 -0.55 -10.68 -23.30
C SER A 369 -1.02 -11.46 -22.06
N THR A 370 -1.20 -12.78 -22.19
CA THR A 370 -1.63 -13.65 -21.08
C THR A 370 -0.59 -13.72 -19.95
N GLU A 371 0.69 -13.87 -20.30
CA GLU A 371 1.79 -13.91 -19.32
C GLU A 371 1.95 -12.56 -18.59
N ASP A 372 1.80 -11.44 -19.30
CA ASP A 372 1.85 -10.09 -18.74
C ASP A 372 0.73 -9.84 -17.73
N VAL A 373 -0.50 -10.27 -18.02
CA VAL A 373 -1.62 -10.13 -17.08
C VAL A 373 -1.37 -10.95 -15.82
N VAL A 374 -0.84 -12.18 -15.94
CA VAL A 374 -0.47 -13.00 -14.78
C VAL A 374 0.62 -12.33 -13.94
N ALA A 375 1.63 -11.72 -14.57
CA ALA A 375 2.67 -10.97 -13.87
C ALA A 375 2.10 -9.76 -13.11
N LYS A 376 1.18 -9.01 -13.74
CA LYS A 376 0.48 -7.88 -13.10
C LYS A 376 -0.39 -8.34 -11.93
N ILE A 377 -1.09 -9.47 -12.03
CA ILE A 377 -1.86 -10.04 -10.90
C ILE A 377 -0.93 -10.38 -9.73
N LYS A 378 0.25 -10.95 -9.96
CA LYS A 378 1.23 -11.23 -8.91
C LYS A 378 1.73 -9.94 -8.24
N GLN A 379 2.00 -8.91 -9.04
CA GLN A 379 2.44 -7.60 -8.53
C GLN A 379 1.34 -6.95 -7.68
N GLU A 380 0.11 -6.90 -8.18
CA GLU A 380 -1.01 -6.30 -7.46
C GLU A 380 -1.38 -7.08 -6.19
N LYS A 381 -1.26 -8.42 -6.21
CA LYS A 381 -1.35 -9.27 -5.01
C LYS A 381 -0.36 -8.81 -3.95
N GLN A 382 0.91 -8.65 -4.31
CA GLN A 382 1.94 -8.24 -3.36
C GLN A 382 1.65 -6.85 -2.80
N LEU A 383 1.27 -5.89 -3.65
CA LEU A 383 0.90 -4.54 -3.22
C LEU A 383 -0.28 -4.53 -2.22
N CYS A 384 -1.29 -5.41 -2.42
CA CYS A 384 -2.38 -5.54 -1.46
C CYS A 384 -1.88 -6.04 -0.09
N LEU A 385 -1.01 -7.04 -0.09
CA LEU A 385 -0.46 -7.62 1.15
C LEU A 385 0.46 -6.64 1.87
N ASP A 386 1.31 -5.92 1.14
CA ASP A 386 2.19 -4.88 1.70
C ASP A 386 1.37 -3.75 2.34
N ASN A 387 0.25 -3.34 1.71
CA ASN A 387 -0.63 -2.34 2.29
C ASN A 387 -1.32 -2.84 3.58
N ILE A 388 -1.71 -4.12 3.63
CA ILE A 388 -2.26 -4.72 4.85
C ILE A 388 -1.20 -4.71 5.96
N GLU A 389 0.04 -5.10 5.67
CA GLU A 389 1.12 -5.11 6.66
C GLU A 389 1.48 -3.70 7.13
N SER A 390 1.48 -2.72 6.21
CA SER A 390 1.68 -1.31 6.57
C SER A 390 0.63 -0.80 7.57
N VAL A 391 -0.64 -1.19 7.40
CA VAL A 391 -1.71 -0.84 8.35
C VAL A 391 -1.48 -1.53 9.70
N LYS A 392 -1.03 -2.79 9.70
CA LYS A 392 -0.71 -3.55 10.92
C LYS A 392 0.39 -2.88 11.75
N ASP A 393 1.47 -2.46 11.09
CA ASP A 393 2.60 -1.78 11.76
C ASP A 393 2.18 -0.45 12.39
N ILE A 394 1.36 0.33 11.69
CA ILE A 394 0.80 1.59 12.19
C ILE A 394 -0.09 1.32 13.40
N GLU A 395 -0.97 0.32 13.34
CA GLU A 395 -1.86 -0.02 14.44
C GLU A 395 -1.12 -0.55 15.67
N MET A 396 -0.09 -1.38 15.49
CA MET A 396 0.78 -1.82 16.58
C MET A 396 1.45 -0.62 17.27
N THR A 397 1.93 0.34 16.48
CA THR A 397 2.51 1.59 17.00
C THR A 397 1.48 2.38 17.81
N ASN A 398 0.25 2.52 17.29
CA ASN A 398 -0.84 3.21 17.98
C ASN A 398 -1.19 2.54 19.33
N VAL A 399 -1.19 1.20 19.38
CA VAL A 399 -1.44 0.44 20.63
C VAL A 399 -0.31 0.66 21.64
N GLN A 400 0.95 0.66 21.19
CA GLN A 400 2.10 0.95 22.07
C GLN A 400 2.04 2.37 22.62
N ASP A 401 1.70 3.35 21.78
CA ASP A 401 1.53 4.74 22.19
C ASP A 401 0.37 4.89 23.18
N PHE A 402 -0.74 4.17 22.97
CA PHE A 402 -1.83 4.12 23.93
C PHE A 402 -1.35 3.59 25.29
N PHE A 403 -0.62 2.47 25.33
CA PHE A 403 -0.10 1.93 26.59
C PHE A 403 0.85 2.91 27.28
N LYS A 404 1.75 3.55 26.54
CA LYS A 404 2.69 4.54 27.08
C LYS A 404 1.98 5.75 27.67
N THR A 405 0.84 6.13 27.10
CA THR A 405 0.15 7.38 27.41
C THR A 405 -0.93 7.22 28.49
N TYR A 406 -1.75 6.16 28.40
CA TYR A 406 -2.97 6.01 29.21
C TYR A 406 -2.96 4.83 30.17
N SER A 407 -1.85 4.08 30.25
CA SER A 407 -1.72 2.95 31.14
C SER A 407 -0.47 3.03 32.02
N ILE A 408 -0.50 2.29 33.13
CA ILE A 408 0.65 2.10 34.01
C ILE A 408 1.11 0.64 33.93
N GLU A 409 2.40 0.42 34.09
CA GLU A 409 2.99 -0.92 34.12
C GLU A 409 2.84 -1.52 35.52
N ILE A 410 1.84 -2.39 35.67
CA ILE A 410 1.53 -3.04 36.94
C ILE A 410 0.79 -4.36 36.66
N LYS A 411 1.18 -5.41 37.38
CA LYS A 411 0.40 -6.65 37.44
C LYS A 411 -0.67 -6.50 38.50
N THR A 412 -1.92 -6.34 38.09
CA THR A 412 -3.05 -6.15 39.01
C THR A 412 -4.31 -6.84 38.49
N LYS A 413 -5.26 -7.04 39.40
CA LYS A 413 -6.64 -7.38 39.04
C LYS A 413 -7.47 -6.11 38.94
N ASP A 414 -8.70 -6.24 38.47
CA ASP A 414 -9.68 -5.16 38.56
C ASP A 414 -9.98 -4.87 40.04
N VAL A 415 -9.51 -3.73 40.54
CA VAL A 415 -9.50 -3.42 41.97
C VAL A 415 -9.55 -1.92 42.23
N ILE A 416 -10.13 -1.54 43.38
CA ILE A 416 -10.14 -0.16 43.86
C ILE A 416 -9.01 0.05 44.84
N VAL A 417 -8.32 1.16 44.64
CA VAL A 417 -7.09 1.51 45.32
C VAL A 417 -7.13 2.97 45.75
N GLY A 418 -6.33 3.33 46.75
CA GLY A 418 -6.34 4.65 47.34
C GLY A 418 -5.05 5.41 47.06
N ILE A 419 -5.14 6.59 46.45
CA ILE A 419 -4.03 7.55 46.41
C ILE A 419 -4.03 8.35 47.72
N PRO A 420 -2.98 8.29 48.55
CA PRO A 420 -2.95 8.96 49.85
C PRO A 420 -2.90 10.47 49.67
N MET A 421 -3.58 11.23 50.51
CA MET A 421 -3.54 12.69 50.50
C MET A 421 -3.57 13.21 51.94
N PHE A 422 -3.02 14.40 52.14
CA PHE A 422 -3.20 15.17 53.36
C PHE A 422 -4.23 16.26 53.13
N ILE A 423 -5.07 16.53 54.13
CA ILE A 423 -5.95 17.69 54.16
C ILE A 423 -5.60 18.51 55.39
N PHE A 424 -5.22 19.77 55.15
CA PHE A 424 -4.98 20.76 56.18
C PHE A 424 -6.22 21.62 56.37
N TYR A 425 -6.75 21.65 57.59
CA TYR A 425 -7.94 22.43 57.93
C TYR A 425 -7.48 23.72 58.58
N PHE A 426 -7.59 24.81 57.85
CA PHE A 426 -7.36 26.14 58.37
C PHE A 426 -8.63 26.63 59.06
N VAL A 427 -8.47 27.20 60.25
CA VAL A 427 -9.53 27.86 60.99
C VAL A 427 -9.15 29.30 61.29
N ASP A 428 -10.16 30.14 61.30
CA ASP A 428 -10.04 31.47 61.88
C ASP A 428 -9.92 31.33 63.41
N PRO A 429 -8.82 31.79 64.03
CA PRO A 429 -8.61 31.69 65.47
C PRO A 429 -9.70 32.36 66.30
N ASN A 430 -10.38 33.37 65.76
CA ASN A 430 -11.40 34.13 66.48
C ASN A 430 -12.77 33.43 66.46
N THR A 431 -13.16 32.86 65.32
CA THR A 431 -14.48 32.25 65.14
C THR A 431 -14.47 30.73 65.26
N ARG A 432 -13.28 30.10 65.25
CA ARG A 432 -13.05 28.64 65.23
C ARG A 432 -13.73 27.92 64.06
N ARG A 433 -14.15 28.65 63.02
CA ARG A 433 -14.76 28.09 61.82
C ARG A 433 -13.68 27.71 60.81
N THR A 434 -13.84 26.57 60.15
CA THR A 434 -12.98 26.16 59.03
C THR A 434 -13.10 27.16 57.90
N THR A 435 -12.01 27.87 57.62
CA THR A 435 -11.87 28.85 56.53
C THR A 435 -11.50 28.16 55.22
N GLU A 436 -10.67 27.12 55.29
CA GLU A 436 -10.12 26.44 54.12
C GLU A 436 -9.76 24.99 54.44
N ARG A 437 -10.17 24.07 53.57
CA ARG A 437 -9.74 22.68 53.51
C ARG A 437 -8.75 22.56 52.36
N ALA A 438 -7.47 22.47 52.68
CA ALA A 438 -6.40 22.47 51.70
C ALA A 438 -5.91 21.03 51.44
N PRO A 439 -6.33 20.39 50.34
CA PRO A 439 -5.81 19.08 49.96
C PRO A 439 -4.41 19.21 49.37
N ILE A 440 -3.50 18.35 49.83
CA ILE A 440 -2.14 18.19 49.29
C ILE A 440 -1.99 16.75 48.83
N LEU A 441 -1.74 16.62 47.52
CA LEU A 441 -1.43 15.35 46.88
C LEU A 441 -0.05 14.83 47.33
N PRO A 442 0.21 13.53 47.10
CA PRO A 442 1.55 12.97 47.22
C PRO A 442 2.62 13.81 46.54
N ILE A 443 3.83 13.85 47.07
CA ILE A 443 4.96 14.58 46.48
C ILE A 443 5.98 13.57 45.97
N LEU A 444 6.25 13.59 44.67
CA LEU A 444 7.29 12.77 44.07
C LEU A 444 8.67 13.33 44.41
N ILE A 445 9.58 12.50 44.88
CA ILE A 445 10.98 12.86 45.14
C ILE A 445 11.85 12.10 44.14
N GLU A 446 12.56 12.83 43.29
CA GLU A 446 13.48 12.22 42.33
C GLU A 446 14.88 12.80 42.53
N LYS A 447 15.89 11.92 42.63
CA LYS A 447 17.29 12.29 42.87
C LYS A 447 17.47 13.24 44.07
N GLY A 448 16.68 13.00 45.13
CA GLY A 448 16.70 13.80 46.35
C GLY A 448 16.07 15.18 46.22
N LYS A 449 15.26 15.46 45.20
CA LYS A 449 14.55 16.74 45.04
C LYS A 449 13.05 16.56 44.84
N PRO A 450 12.21 17.43 45.46
CA PRO A 450 10.77 17.43 45.20
C PRO A 450 10.48 17.81 43.75
N GLN A 451 9.64 17.03 43.07
CA GLN A 451 9.21 17.30 41.71
C GLN A 451 7.90 18.11 41.72
N ARG A 452 7.95 19.31 41.13
CA ARG A 452 6.76 20.18 40.97
C ARG A 452 6.23 20.07 39.55
N THR A 453 4.97 19.67 39.40
CA THR A 453 4.31 19.51 38.09
C THR A 453 3.07 20.39 37.96
N LYS A 454 2.70 20.76 36.72
CA LYS A 454 1.46 21.52 36.46
C LYS A 454 0.19 20.70 36.77
N VAL A 455 0.30 19.38 36.74
CA VAL A 455 -0.78 18.44 37.10
C VAL A 455 -1.22 18.66 38.55
N LEU A 456 -0.25 18.80 39.46
CA LEU A 456 -0.51 19.11 40.87
C LEU A 456 -1.35 20.38 41.03
N SER A 457 -1.03 21.46 40.31
CA SER A 457 -1.79 22.71 40.44
C SER A 457 -3.24 22.60 39.96
N SER A 458 -3.48 22.04 38.77
CA SER A 458 -4.84 21.93 38.22
C SER A 458 -5.72 20.98 39.04
N PHE A 459 -5.15 19.84 39.44
CA PHE A 459 -5.85 18.86 40.24
C PHE A 459 -6.16 19.38 41.64
N ARG A 460 -5.17 20.02 42.29
CA ARG A 460 -5.35 20.67 43.60
C ARG A 460 -6.44 21.73 43.55
N ASP A 461 -6.43 22.61 42.55
CA ASP A 461 -7.40 23.70 42.49
C ASP A 461 -8.84 23.18 42.31
N LYS A 462 -9.01 22.11 41.53
CA LYS A 462 -10.30 21.40 41.38
C LYS A 462 -10.73 20.72 42.69
N LEU A 463 -9.85 19.95 43.32
CA LEU A 463 -10.12 19.29 44.60
C LEU A 463 -10.45 20.30 45.70
N ARG A 464 -9.65 21.36 45.81
CA ARG A 464 -9.87 22.49 46.72
C ARG A 464 -11.23 23.13 46.45
N GLY A 465 -11.57 23.35 45.18
CA GLY A 465 -12.88 23.86 44.79
C GLY A 465 -14.02 22.99 45.30
N LEU A 466 -13.94 21.67 45.10
CA LEU A 466 -14.92 20.72 45.63
C LEU A 466 -15.00 20.78 47.16
N MET A 467 -13.86 20.66 47.86
CA MET A 467 -13.80 20.60 49.31
C MET A 467 -14.22 21.89 50.02
N ASN A 468 -14.29 23.03 49.33
CA ASN A 468 -14.63 24.32 49.93
C ASN A 468 -15.89 24.97 49.37
N LYS A 469 -16.47 24.45 48.28
CA LYS A 469 -17.68 25.03 47.65
C LYS A 469 -18.83 24.03 47.51
N ASP A 470 -18.54 22.74 47.39
CA ASP A 470 -19.58 21.71 47.28
C ASP A 470 -19.98 21.22 48.67
N ASN A 471 -21.23 21.48 49.08
CA ASN A 471 -21.70 21.15 50.43
C ASN A 471 -21.62 19.66 50.75
N ALA A 472 -21.84 18.78 49.77
CA ALA A 472 -21.78 17.36 49.98
C ALA A 472 -20.33 16.88 50.17
N MET A 473 -19.38 17.43 49.42
CA MET A 473 -17.95 17.19 49.63
C MET A 473 -17.43 17.80 50.94
N ILE A 474 -17.86 19.01 51.29
CA ILE A 474 -17.54 19.65 52.58
C ILE A 474 -17.95 18.74 53.74
N ASN A 475 -19.20 18.28 53.75
CA ASN A 475 -19.71 17.42 54.81
C ASN A 475 -18.95 16.08 54.89
N LEU A 476 -18.62 15.48 53.75
CA LEU A 476 -17.84 14.26 53.67
C LEU A 476 -16.45 14.45 54.28
N VAL A 477 -15.75 15.51 53.88
CA VAL A 477 -14.38 15.79 54.31
C VAL A 477 -14.34 16.25 55.77
N GLU A 478 -15.32 16.99 56.27
CA GLU A 478 -15.40 17.36 57.69
C GLU A 478 -15.57 16.12 58.58
N LYS A 479 -16.55 15.27 58.28
CA LYS A 479 -16.81 14.04 59.04
C LYS A 479 -15.67 13.04 58.93
N GLY A 480 -15.07 12.93 57.74
CA GLY A 480 -13.88 12.10 57.52
C GLY A 480 -12.65 12.64 58.24
N GLY A 481 -12.48 13.96 58.23
CA GLY A 481 -11.38 14.67 58.85
C GLY A 481 -11.31 14.43 60.36
N GLU A 482 -12.45 14.40 61.05
CA GLU A 482 -12.52 14.01 62.48
C GLU A 482 -11.97 12.61 62.71
N LYS A 483 -12.37 11.64 61.86
CA LYS A 483 -11.90 10.25 61.96
C LYS A 483 -10.44 10.06 61.57
N GLY A 484 -9.92 10.93 60.70
CA GLY A 484 -8.57 10.87 60.14
C GLY A 484 -7.55 11.78 60.83
N ASN A 485 -7.89 12.36 61.99
CA ASN A 485 -7.12 13.45 62.60
C ASN A 485 -5.75 12.99 63.16
N LEU A 486 -4.68 13.46 62.53
CA LEU A 486 -3.30 13.20 62.94
C LEU A 486 -2.78 14.16 64.00
N MET A 487 -3.49 15.26 64.31
CA MET A 487 -3.10 16.16 65.40
C MET A 487 -3.27 15.54 66.80
N GLU A 488 -3.96 14.40 66.90
CA GLU A 488 -4.05 13.62 68.14
C GLU A 488 -2.77 12.85 68.46
N MET A 489 -1.77 12.86 67.56
CA MET A 489 -0.46 12.28 67.86
C MET A 489 0.25 13.06 68.98
N LYS A 490 0.65 12.33 70.03
CA LYS A 490 1.42 12.89 71.14
C LYS A 490 2.73 13.53 70.65
N ASN A 491 3.01 14.76 71.10
CA ASN A 491 4.21 15.55 70.79
C ASN A 491 4.42 15.78 69.29
N LEU A 492 3.34 16.06 68.54
CA LEU A 492 3.40 16.25 67.10
C LEU A 492 4.37 17.35 66.68
N ASP A 493 4.43 18.48 67.40
CA ASP A 493 5.30 19.60 67.04
C ASP A 493 6.78 19.22 67.03
N THR A 494 7.25 18.54 68.09
CA THR A 494 8.62 18.04 68.17
C THR A 494 8.90 16.99 67.10
N GLN A 495 7.93 16.09 66.85
CA GLN A 495 8.06 15.04 65.82
C GLN A 495 8.11 15.62 64.40
N LEU A 496 7.38 16.69 64.11
CA LEU A 496 7.46 17.41 62.85
C LEU A 496 8.79 18.14 62.69
N GLU A 497 9.32 18.73 63.77
CA GLU A 497 10.63 19.36 63.74
C GLU A 497 11.75 18.34 63.43
N ASP A 498 11.68 17.17 64.07
CA ASP A 498 12.59 16.05 63.82
C ASP A 498 12.48 15.54 62.38
N ALA A 499 11.26 15.44 61.84
CA ALA A 499 11.04 15.06 60.44
C ALA A 499 11.66 16.07 59.47
N ILE A 500 11.51 17.39 59.72
CA ILE A 500 12.17 18.42 58.89
C ILE A 500 13.69 18.30 58.97
N ASN A 501 14.24 18.00 60.15
CA ASN A 501 15.66 17.74 60.32
C ASN A 501 16.12 16.50 59.53
N ASP A 502 15.35 15.41 59.56
CA ASP A 502 15.63 14.18 58.82
C ASP A 502 15.62 14.44 57.30
N LEU A 503 14.60 15.13 56.79
CA LEU A 503 14.52 15.55 55.38
C LEU A 503 15.71 16.42 54.95
N ARG A 504 16.21 17.29 55.83
CA ARG A 504 17.44 18.07 55.60
C ARG A 504 18.68 17.19 55.57
N ILE A 505 18.83 16.25 56.51
CA ILE A 505 19.95 15.31 56.58
C ILE A 505 19.99 14.45 55.31
N LYS A 506 18.83 14.00 54.84
CA LYS A 506 18.64 13.28 53.58
C LYS A 506 18.82 14.14 52.32
N LYS A 507 19.15 15.43 52.48
CA LYS A 507 19.36 16.41 51.41
C LYS A 507 18.13 16.63 50.51
N ILE A 508 16.93 16.30 51.00
CA ILE A 508 15.67 16.58 50.32
C ILE A 508 15.31 18.06 50.46
N LEU A 509 15.64 18.67 51.61
CA LEU A 509 15.45 20.09 51.90
C LEU A 509 16.79 20.80 52.07
N GLY A 510 16.89 22.02 51.52
CA GLY A 510 18.02 22.90 51.78
C GLY A 510 18.03 23.42 53.23
N LYS A 511 19.20 23.79 53.76
CA LYS A 511 19.33 24.34 55.14
C LYS A 511 18.40 25.54 55.39
N LYS A 512 18.30 26.46 54.42
CA LYS A 512 17.45 27.66 54.51
C LYS A 512 15.96 27.32 54.47
N GLU A 513 15.57 26.36 53.63
CA GLU A 513 14.19 25.90 53.49
C GLU A 513 13.72 25.19 54.76
N ALA A 514 14.55 24.30 55.30
CA ALA A 514 14.27 23.60 56.56
C ALA A 514 14.10 24.57 57.73
N ALA A 515 14.98 25.57 57.88
CA ALA A 515 14.86 26.57 58.94
C ALA A 515 13.57 27.41 58.81
N LYS A 516 13.25 27.86 57.60
CA LYS A 516 12.01 28.59 57.32
C LYS A 516 10.76 27.74 57.56
N ALA A 517 10.80 26.47 57.17
CA ALA A 517 9.69 25.54 57.39
C ALA A 517 9.40 25.36 58.89
N LYS A 518 10.43 25.17 59.72
CA LYS A 518 10.28 25.06 61.18
C LYS A 518 9.60 26.28 61.78
N GLU A 519 10.09 27.47 61.47
CA GLU A 519 9.53 28.72 61.97
C GLU A 519 8.06 28.90 61.58
N ILE A 520 7.72 28.60 60.32
CA ILE A 520 6.36 28.77 59.82
C ILE A 520 5.42 27.70 60.38
N ILE A 521 5.84 26.42 60.48
CA ILE A 521 5.02 25.33 61.01
C ILE A 521 4.71 25.55 62.49
N HIS A 522 5.70 25.94 63.29
CA HIS A 522 5.49 26.28 64.71
C HIS A 522 4.45 27.39 64.89
N ASN A 523 4.39 28.33 63.93
CA ASN A 523 3.41 29.41 63.93
C ASN A 523 2.09 29.07 63.23
N LEU A 524 1.96 27.93 62.54
CA LEU A 524 0.77 27.56 61.78
C LEU A 524 -0.10 26.55 62.51
N VAL A 525 0.52 25.57 63.17
CA VAL A 525 -0.18 24.52 63.93
C VAL A 525 -0.73 25.14 65.21
N TRP A 526 -2.00 24.88 65.53
CA TRP A 526 -2.68 25.36 66.74
C TRP A 526 -2.41 24.45 67.94
#